data_AF-A0A9R0NU65-F1
#
_entry.id   AF-A0A9R0NU65-F1
#
_cell.length_a   1.000
_cell.length_b   1.000
_cell.length_c   1.000
_cell.angle_alpha   90.00
_cell.angle_beta   90.00
_cell.angle_gamma   90.00
#
_symmetry.space_group_name_H-M   'P 1'
#
loop_
_entity.id
_entity.type
_entity.pdbx_description
1 polymer ?
#
loop_
_entity_poly.entity_id
_entity_poly.type
_entity_poly.pdbx_seq_one_letter_code
_entity_poly.pdbx_strand_id
1 'polypeptide(L)'
;MAARNPGAPLPLDEVPGAEDHFGTEENLLTALQYQWTRTLSGRLRTEVIDPDDADGLGDHVDAVTRAWRAAVDEHADLRTVLDGACERHASLRRMHEGELRMLAVTAGLADPREPAGEIVKVGRALEALLRAGREESVRRRPMIGHLRRLLAPSA
;
A
#
# COMPACT_ATOMS: atom_id res chain seq x y z
N MET A 1 9.70 7.62 -15.88
CA MET A 1 10.26 6.34 -16.37
C MET A 1 9.66 5.16 -15.60
N ALA A 2 9.60 5.20 -14.27
CA ALA A 2 8.90 4.21 -13.42
C ALA A 2 7.44 3.92 -13.82
N ALA A 3 6.65 4.94 -14.19
CA ALA A 3 5.25 4.75 -14.61
C ALA A 3 5.06 3.90 -15.88
N ARG A 4 6.11 3.70 -16.70
CA ARG A 4 6.05 2.93 -17.95
C ARG A 4 6.47 1.47 -17.77
N ASN A 5 7.37 1.17 -16.83
CA ASN A 5 7.75 -0.19 -16.46
C ASN A 5 8.24 -0.24 -14.99
N PRO A 6 7.32 -0.29 -14.02
CA PRO A 6 7.65 -0.16 -12.61
C PRO A 6 8.39 -1.38 -12.02
N GLY A 7 8.42 -2.52 -12.73
CA GLY A 7 9.18 -3.71 -12.35
C GLY A 7 10.61 -3.76 -12.90
N ALA A 8 10.98 -2.84 -13.81
CA ALA A 8 12.34 -2.76 -14.31
C ALA A 8 13.30 -2.17 -13.26
N PRO A 9 14.61 -2.47 -13.35
CA PRO A 9 15.62 -1.77 -12.59
C PRO A 9 15.48 -0.25 -12.72
N LEU A 10 15.57 0.46 -11.59
CA LEU A 10 15.59 1.91 -11.58
C LEU A 10 16.98 2.42 -12.02
N PRO A 11 17.08 3.15 -13.13
CA PRO A 11 18.34 3.75 -13.57
C PRO A 11 18.68 4.92 -12.64
N LEU A 12 19.64 4.73 -11.74
CA LEU A 12 20.08 5.77 -10.79
C LEU A 12 20.78 6.94 -11.48
N ASP A 13 21.43 6.67 -12.61
CA ASP A 13 22.13 7.62 -13.47
C ASP A 13 21.19 8.65 -14.12
N GLU A 14 19.89 8.35 -14.22
CA GLU A 14 18.87 9.29 -14.69
C GLU A 14 18.48 10.33 -13.63
N VAL A 15 18.85 10.14 -12.35
CA VAL A 15 18.54 11.05 -11.24
C VAL A 15 19.82 11.65 -10.69
N PRO A 16 20.10 12.96 -10.94
CA PRO A 16 21.32 13.60 -10.49
C PRO A 16 21.58 13.41 -8.98
N GLY A 17 22.74 12.86 -8.63
CA GLY A 17 23.18 12.63 -7.24
C GLY A 17 22.60 11.39 -6.57
N ALA A 18 21.76 10.59 -7.24
CA ALA A 18 21.17 9.39 -6.64
C ALA A 18 22.21 8.30 -6.37
N GLU A 19 23.19 8.10 -7.26
CA GLU A 19 24.29 7.17 -7.01
C GLU A 19 25.15 7.62 -5.83
N ASP A 20 25.46 8.91 -5.72
CA ASP A 20 26.24 9.44 -4.59
C ASP A 20 25.53 9.31 -3.24
N HIS A 21 24.19 9.45 -3.22
CA HIS A 21 23.41 9.40 -1.99
C HIS A 21 23.00 7.98 -1.57
N PHE A 22 22.63 7.13 -2.52
CA PHE A 22 22.09 5.80 -2.24
C PHE A 22 23.08 4.68 -2.54
N GLY A 23 24.03 4.89 -3.46
CA GLY A 23 25.04 3.90 -3.87
C GLY A 23 24.51 2.76 -4.74
N THR A 24 23.34 2.20 -4.42
CA THR A 24 22.74 1.07 -5.14
C THR A 24 21.22 1.20 -5.26
N GLU A 25 20.65 0.53 -6.26
CA GLU A 25 19.18 0.45 -6.45
C GLU A 25 18.49 -0.10 -5.20
N GLU A 26 19.08 -1.14 -4.59
CA GLU A 26 18.54 -1.77 -3.38
C GLU A 26 18.45 -0.79 -2.20
N ASN A 27 19.46 0.08 -2.02
CA ASN A 27 19.45 1.09 -0.98
C ASN A 27 18.40 2.17 -1.24
N LEU A 28 18.25 2.61 -2.50
CA LEU A 28 17.17 3.54 -2.88
C LEU A 28 15.80 2.92 -2.59
N LEU A 29 15.55 1.70 -3.06
CA LEU A 29 14.29 1.01 -2.86
C LEU A 29 14.00 0.77 -1.37
N THR A 30 15.03 0.45 -0.57
CA THR A 30 14.90 0.32 0.89
C THR A 30 14.51 1.65 1.54
N ALA A 31 15.09 2.77 1.11
CA ALA A 31 14.73 4.10 1.58
C ALA A 31 13.28 4.48 1.19
N LEU A 32 12.87 4.13 -0.03
CA LEU A 32 11.51 4.30 -0.53
C LEU A 32 10.50 3.45 0.25
N GLN A 33 10.81 2.19 0.54
CA GLN A 33 9.98 1.32 1.38
C GLN A 33 9.87 1.89 2.81
N TYR A 34 10.96 2.43 3.37
CA TYR A 34 10.93 3.08 4.68
C TYR A 34 10.05 4.34 4.68
N GLN A 35 10.10 5.16 3.63
CA GLN A 35 9.18 6.28 3.46
C GLN A 35 7.73 5.82 3.37
N TRP A 36 7.45 4.80 2.56
CA TRP A 36 6.13 4.19 2.44
C TRP A 36 5.59 3.71 3.80
N THR A 37 6.37 2.90 4.53
CA THR A 37 5.98 2.39 5.85
C THR A 37 5.71 3.51 6.84
N ARG A 38 6.50 4.60 6.84
CA ARG A 38 6.24 5.77 7.68
C ARG A 38 4.92 6.46 7.34
N THR A 39 4.67 6.71 6.05
CA THR A 39 3.40 7.32 5.60
C THR A 39 2.20 6.47 5.99
N LEU A 40 2.25 5.16 5.70
CA LEU A 40 1.17 4.23 6.03
C LEU A 40 0.93 4.16 7.54
N SER A 41 1.99 4.02 8.34
CA SER A 41 1.90 4.00 9.81
C SER A 41 1.28 5.29 10.36
N GLY A 42 1.63 6.44 9.79
CA GLY A 42 1.03 7.72 10.14
C GLY A 42 -0.48 7.73 9.90
N ARG A 43 -0.91 7.32 8.71
CA ARG A 43 -2.33 7.24 8.33
C ARG A 43 -3.11 6.23 9.17
N LEU A 44 -2.54 5.06 9.44
CA LEU A 44 -3.16 4.04 10.28
C LEU A 44 -3.45 4.57 11.67
N ARG A 45 -2.50 5.28 12.29
CA ARG A 45 -2.70 5.89 13.61
C ARG A 45 -3.74 7.01 13.63
N THR A 46 -4.00 7.67 12.50
CA THR A 46 -5.05 8.69 12.39
C THR A 46 -6.44 8.07 12.20
N GLU A 47 -6.55 7.00 11.41
CA GLU A 47 -7.83 6.36 11.09
C GLU A 47 -8.27 5.35 12.15
N VAL A 48 -7.32 4.67 12.81
CA VAL A 48 -7.58 3.75 13.91
C VAL A 48 -7.54 4.56 15.21
N ILE A 49 -8.71 5.03 15.63
CA ILE A 49 -8.93 5.67 16.93
C ILE A 49 -8.92 4.59 18.02
N ASP A 50 -8.74 5.02 19.28
CA ASP A 50 -8.61 4.20 20.49
C ASP A 50 -9.53 2.95 20.46
N PRO A 51 -9.01 1.73 20.70
CA PRO A 51 -9.80 0.51 20.73
C PRO A 51 -11.00 0.54 21.69
N ASP A 52 -11.04 1.46 22.65
CA ASP A 52 -12.19 1.66 23.54
C ASP A 52 -13.39 2.39 22.86
N ASP A 53 -13.17 3.06 21.72
CA ASP A 53 -14.19 3.81 20.95
C ASP A 53 -14.66 3.07 19.68
N ALA A 54 -14.11 1.90 19.36
CA ALA A 54 -14.48 1.11 18.18
C ALA A 54 -15.55 0.05 18.53
N ASP A 55 -16.66 0.01 17.79
CA ASP A 55 -17.80 -0.88 18.05
C ASP A 55 -17.51 -2.36 17.64
N GLY A 56 -16.29 -2.67 17.21
CA GLY A 56 -15.78 -4.03 17.04
C GLY A 56 -14.75 -4.21 15.92
N LEU A 57 -14.44 -5.48 15.62
CA LEU A 57 -13.43 -5.88 14.62
C LEU A 57 -13.69 -5.28 13.22
N GLY A 58 -14.96 -5.11 12.83
CA GLY A 58 -15.34 -4.52 11.55
C GLY A 58 -14.82 -3.09 11.38
N ASP A 59 -14.87 -2.29 12.43
CA ASP A 59 -14.46 -0.88 12.39
C ASP A 59 -12.95 -0.73 12.20
N HIS A 60 -12.16 -1.62 12.82
CA HIS A 60 -10.71 -1.67 12.63
C HIS A 60 -10.34 -2.05 11.19
N VAL A 61 -10.99 -3.06 10.61
CA VAL A 61 -10.77 -3.45 9.21
C VAL A 61 -11.14 -2.31 8.26
N ASP A 62 -12.24 -1.61 8.50
CA ASP A 62 -12.68 -0.48 7.68
C ASP A 62 -11.74 0.72 7.81
N ALA A 63 -11.27 1.03 9.03
CA ALA A 63 -10.27 2.08 9.26
C ALA A 63 -8.95 1.78 8.55
N VAL A 64 -8.44 0.55 8.67
CA VAL A 64 -7.24 0.11 7.94
C VAL A 64 -7.46 0.18 6.43
N THR A 65 -8.63 -0.21 5.95
CA THR A 65 -8.98 -0.14 4.53
C THR A 65 -8.95 1.30 4.01
N ARG A 66 -9.52 2.26 4.74
CA ARG A 66 -9.49 3.68 4.38
C ARG A 66 -8.06 4.24 4.40
N ALA A 67 -7.31 3.97 5.46
CA ALA A 67 -5.92 4.42 5.61
C ALA A 67 -5.03 3.92 4.47
N TRP A 68 -5.10 2.62 4.17
CA TRP A 68 -4.31 2.00 3.12
C TRP A 68 -4.68 2.55 1.74
N ARG A 69 -5.99 2.65 1.42
CA ARG A 69 -6.44 3.20 0.14
C ARG A 69 -6.01 4.65 -0.03
N ALA A 70 -6.13 5.48 0.99
CA ALA A 70 -5.70 6.86 0.94
C ALA A 70 -4.18 6.98 0.72
N ALA A 71 -3.37 6.13 1.40
CA ALA A 71 -1.92 6.10 1.20
C ALA A 71 -1.55 5.68 -0.25
N VAL A 72 -2.19 4.64 -0.77
CA VAL A 72 -1.93 4.14 -2.12
C VAL A 72 -2.42 5.11 -3.18
N ASP A 73 -3.55 5.79 -2.99
CA ASP A 73 -4.06 6.77 -3.95
C ASP A 73 -3.17 8.03 -4.01
N GLU A 74 -2.59 8.45 -2.88
CA GLU A 74 -1.62 9.55 -2.84
C GLU A 74 -0.25 9.16 -3.44
N HIS A 75 0.18 7.91 -3.28
CA HIS A 75 1.52 7.44 -3.64
C HIS A 75 1.48 6.23 -4.58
N ALA A 76 0.60 6.26 -5.59
CA ALA A 76 0.36 5.12 -6.47
C ALA A 76 1.62 4.65 -7.22
N ASP A 77 2.43 5.58 -7.73
CA ASP A 77 3.67 5.27 -8.45
C ASP A 77 4.71 4.62 -7.53
N LEU A 78 4.86 5.15 -6.31
CA LEU A 78 5.74 4.58 -5.28
C LEU A 78 5.33 3.15 -4.95
N ARG A 79 4.04 2.90 -4.68
CA ARG A 79 3.53 1.55 -4.40
C ARG A 79 3.83 0.59 -5.54
N THR A 80 3.65 1.04 -6.79
CA THR A 80 3.87 0.21 -7.97
C THR A 80 5.35 -0.15 -8.15
N VAL A 81 6.26 0.80 -7.92
CA VAL A 81 7.72 0.55 -7.93
C VAL A 81 8.11 -0.47 -6.86
N LEU A 82 7.60 -0.30 -5.63
CA LEU A 82 7.90 -1.21 -4.52
C LEU A 82 7.34 -2.62 -4.78
N ASP A 83 6.13 -2.73 -5.35
CA ASP A 83 5.54 -4.01 -5.75
C ASP A 83 6.40 -4.75 -6.76
N GLY A 84 6.84 -4.07 -7.84
CA GLY A 84 7.69 -4.67 -8.87
C GLY A 84 9.10 -5.01 -8.40
N ALA A 85 9.59 -4.35 -7.34
CA ALA A 85 10.91 -4.59 -6.77
C ALA A 85 10.94 -5.68 -5.69
N CYS A 86 9.80 -6.01 -5.07
CA CYS A 86 9.73 -6.97 -3.97
C CYS A 86 10.28 -8.35 -4.35
N GLU A 87 10.10 -8.81 -5.59
CA GLU A 87 10.62 -10.13 -6.02
C GLU A 87 12.14 -10.14 -6.19
N ARG A 88 12.76 -8.98 -6.42
CA ARG A 88 14.18 -8.84 -6.79
C ARG A 88 15.12 -8.74 -5.59
N HIS A 89 14.67 -8.14 -4.47
CA HIS A 89 15.53 -7.90 -3.29
C HIS A 89 14.98 -8.52 -2.02
N ALA A 90 15.77 -9.39 -1.38
CA ALA A 90 15.38 -10.06 -0.13
C ALA A 90 15.19 -9.08 1.05
N SER A 91 15.88 -7.95 1.06
CA SER A 91 15.67 -6.85 2.02
C SER A 91 14.25 -6.28 1.92
N LEU A 92 13.80 -5.96 0.71
CA LEU A 92 12.44 -5.47 0.46
C LEU A 92 11.38 -6.49 0.85
N ARG A 93 11.57 -7.77 0.53
CA ARG A 93 10.63 -8.82 0.96
C ARG A 93 10.46 -8.83 2.48
N ARG A 94 11.56 -8.74 3.24
CA ARG A 94 11.51 -8.70 4.72
C ARG A 94 10.78 -7.47 5.24
N MET A 95 11.00 -6.30 4.62
CA MET A 95 10.30 -5.07 4.99
C MET A 95 8.80 -5.15 4.66
N HIS A 96 8.46 -5.70 3.50
CA HIS A 96 7.08 -5.93 3.10
C HIS A 96 6.38 -6.94 4.03
N GLU A 97 7.05 -8.01 4.46
CA GLU A 97 6.52 -8.90 5.51
C GLU A 97 6.28 -8.17 6.85
N GLY A 98 7.11 -7.16 7.18
CA GLY A 98 6.85 -6.26 8.30
C GLY A 98 5.57 -5.43 8.12
N GLU A 99 5.39 -4.86 6.92
CA GLU A 99 4.18 -4.11 6.55
C GLU A 99 2.92 -4.99 6.63
N LEU A 100 2.97 -6.23 6.12
CA LEU A 100 1.86 -7.17 6.17
C LEU A 100 1.47 -7.53 7.61
N ARG A 101 2.44 -7.72 8.50
CA ARG A 101 2.18 -7.96 9.92
C ARG A 101 1.55 -6.76 10.60
N MET A 102 2.04 -5.56 10.30
CA MET A 102 1.45 -4.32 10.80
C MET A 102 -0.01 -4.21 10.38
N LEU A 103 -0.33 -4.43 9.10
CA LEU A 103 -1.72 -4.39 8.61
C LEU A 103 -2.62 -5.40 9.32
N ALA A 104 -2.19 -6.65 9.47
CA ALA A 104 -2.98 -7.70 10.12
C ALA A 104 -3.27 -7.38 11.60
N VAL A 105 -2.24 -6.96 12.34
CA VAL A 105 -2.37 -6.62 13.77
C VAL A 105 -3.22 -5.36 13.95
N THR A 106 -2.97 -4.32 13.17
CA THR A 106 -3.73 -3.06 13.28
C THR A 106 -5.19 -3.23 12.88
N ALA A 107 -5.50 -4.18 11.98
CA ALA A 107 -6.87 -4.54 11.64
C ALA A 107 -7.57 -5.43 12.69
N GLY A 108 -6.86 -5.85 13.75
CA GLY A 108 -7.37 -6.77 14.77
C GLY A 108 -7.53 -8.22 14.28
N LEU A 109 -6.98 -8.56 13.11
CA LEU A 109 -7.15 -9.88 12.48
C LEU A 109 -6.10 -10.91 12.94
N ALA A 110 -5.10 -10.49 13.69
CA ALA A 110 -4.05 -11.36 14.23
C ALA A 110 -3.57 -10.82 15.59
N ASP A 111 -3.29 -11.71 16.54
CA ASP A 111 -2.64 -11.33 17.80
C ASP A 111 -1.11 -11.16 17.57
N PRO A 112 -0.48 -10.08 18.07
CA PRO A 112 0.97 -9.86 17.95
C PRO A 112 1.86 -10.99 18.48
N ARG A 113 1.32 -11.86 19.34
CA ARG A 113 2.00 -13.01 19.95
C ARG A 113 1.92 -14.27 19.09
N GLU A 114 1.12 -14.27 18.03
CA GLU A 114 1.08 -15.38 17.07
C GLU A 114 2.42 -15.54 16.35
N PRO A 115 2.72 -16.74 15.82
CA PRO A 115 3.90 -16.95 15.00
C PRO A 115 3.92 -15.98 13.81
N ALA A 116 5.06 -15.31 13.58
CA ALA A 116 5.19 -14.28 12.56
C ALA A 116 4.73 -14.72 11.16
N GLY A 117 4.97 -15.99 10.80
CA GLY A 117 4.52 -16.56 9.53
C GLY A 117 3.00 -16.61 9.37
N GLU A 118 2.25 -16.84 10.45
CA GLU A 118 0.77 -16.85 10.42
C GLU A 118 0.23 -15.43 10.27
N ILE A 119 0.77 -14.48 11.03
CA ILE A 119 0.42 -13.05 10.91
C ILE A 119 0.68 -12.55 9.47
N VAL A 120 1.81 -12.96 8.86
CA VAL A 120 2.12 -12.62 7.46
C VAL A 120 1.06 -13.18 6.50
N LYS A 121 0.57 -14.40 6.69
CA LYS A 121 -0.48 -14.98 5.82
C LYS A 121 -1.78 -14.18 5.92
N VAL A 122 -2.19 -13.81 7.14
CA VAL A 122 -3.37 -12.96 7.36
C VAL A 122 -3.18 -11.61 6.68
N GLY A 123 -2.01 -10.98 6.86
CA GLY A 123 -1.67 -9.71 6.21
C GLY A 123 -1.71 -9.79 4.68
N ARG A 124 -1.19 -10.87 4.09
CA ARG A 124 -1.25 -11.10 2.63
C ARG A 124 -2.68 -11.25 2.15
N ALA A 125 -3.52 -11.98 2.88
CA ALA A 125 -4.93 -12.12 2.54
C ALA A 125 -5.67 -10.77 2.61
N LEU A 126 -5.43 -9.99 3.66
CA LEU A 126 -5.98 -8.63 3.78
C LEU A 126 -5.52 -7.74 2.63
N GLU A 127 -4.22 -7.67 2.34
CA GLU A 127 -3.70 -6.84 1.25
C GLU A 127 -4.30 -7.22 -0.11
N ALA A 128 -4.44 -8.52 -0.40
CA ALA A 128 -5.09 -8.98 -1.63
C ALA A 128 -6.53 -8.48 -1.75
N LEU A 129 -7.30 -8.50 -0.66
CA LEU A 129 -8.66 -7.95 -0.62
C LEU A 129 -8.68 -6.43 -0.82
N LEU A 130 -7.76 -5.71 -0.20
CA LEU A 130 -7.63 -4.26 -0.34
C LEU A 130 -7.36 -3.88 -1.81
N ARG A 131 -6.47 -4.62 -2.48
CA ARG A 131 -6.15 -4.46 -3.91
C ARG A 131 -7.35 -4.77 -4.80
N ALA A 132 -8.01 -5.93 -4.60
CA ALA A 132 -9.17 -6.32 -5.38
C ALA A 132 -10.31 -5.29 -5.29
N GLY A 133 -10.60 -4.77 -4.09
CA GLY A 133 -11.63 -3.75 -3.88
C GLY A 133 -11.28 -2.40 -4.54
N ARG A 134 -9.98 -2.09 -4.70
CA ARG A 134 -9.52 -0.89 -5.42
C ARG A 134 -9.73 -1.03 -6.93
N GLU A 135 -9.35 -2.15 -7.51
CA GLU A 135 -9.53 -2.40 -8.95
C GLU A 135 -11.00 -2.31 -9.36
N GLU A 136 -11.89 -2.86 -8.53
CA GLU A 136 -13.33 -2.74 -8.72
C GLU A 136 -13.81 -1.28 -8.64
N SER A 137 -13.33 -0.53 -7.65
CA SER A 137 -13.67 0.89 -7.48
C SER A 137 -13.20 1.75 -8.67
N VAL A 138 -11.97 1.52 -9.16
CA VAL A 138 -11.41 2.19 -10.34
C VAL A 138 -12.23 1.87 -11.58
N ARG A 139 -12.69 0.63 -11.75
CA ARG A 139 -13.57 0.23 -12.86
C ARG A 139 -14.96 0.88 -12.81
N ARG A 140 -15.54 1.07 -11.63
CA ARG A 140 -16.87 1.69 -11.46
C ARG A 140 -16.87 3.20 -11.71
N ARG A 141 -15.80 3.93 -11.35
CA ARG A 141 -15.69 5.41 -11.54
C ARG A 141 -16.00 5.91 -12.97
N PRO A 142 -15.40 5.36 -14.05
CA PRO A 142 -15.69 5.81 -15.42
C PRO A 142 -17.10 5.44 -15.89
N MET A 143 -17.64 4.30 -15.45
CA MET A 143 -19.01 3.87 -15.74
C MET A 143 -20.04 4.86 -15.19
N ILE A 144 -19.89 5.29 -13.94
CA ILE A 144 -20.78 6.28 -13.32
C ILE A 144 -20.68 7.64 -14.02
N GLY A 145 -19.46 8.05 -14.40
CA GLY A 145 -19.26 9.29 -15.17
C GLY A 145 -19.95 9.25 -16.54
N HIS A 146 -19.90 8.12 -17.23
CA HIS A 146 -20.56 7.92 -18.51
C HIS A 146 -22.09 7.90 -18.38
N LEU A 147 -22.64 7.18 -17.39
CA LEU A 147 -24.09 7.16 -17.10
C LEU A 147 -24.63 8.55 -16.76
N ARG A 148 -23.92 9.33 -15.93
CA ARG A 148 -24.29 10.72 -15.63
C ARG A 148 -24.31 11.61 -16.87
N ARG A 149 -23.43 11.36 -17.85
CA ARG A 149 -23.39 12.10 -19.12
C ARG A 149 -24.54 11.73 -20.05
N LEU A 150 -25.00 10.48 -20.02
CA LEU A 150 -26.17 10.01 -20.79
C LEU A 150 -27.50 10.47 -20.18
N LEU A 151 -27.55 10.68 -18.87
CA LEU A 151 -28.73 11.16 -18.14
C LEU A 151 -28.79 12.69 -18.04
N ALA A 152 -27.76 13.41 -18.49
CA ALA A 152 -27.79 14.85 -18.61
C ALA A 152 -28.66 15.24 -19.82
N PRO A 153 -29.68 16.11 -19.66
CA PRO A 153 -30.53 16.52 -20.77
C PRO A 153 -29.68 17.21 -21.86
N SER A 154 -29.77 16.73 -23.10
CA SER A 154 -29.25 17.47 -24.25
C SER A 154 -30.04 18.76 -24.39
N ALA A 155 -29.41 19.87 -24.04
CA ALA A 155 -29.88 21.22 -24.35
C ALA A 155 -29.46 21.62 -25.76
#